data_AF-A0A2X1PG67-F1
#
_entry.id   AF-A0A2X1PG67-F1
#
_cell.length_a   1.000
_cell.length_b   1.000
_cell.length_c   1.000
_cell.angle_alpha   90.00
_cell.angle_beta   90.00
_cell.angle_gamma   90.00
#
_symmetry.space_group_name_H-M   'P 1'
#
loop_
_entity.id
_entity.type
_entity.pdbx_description
1 polymer ?
#
loop_
_entity_poly.entity_id
_entity_poly.type
_entity_poly.pdbx_seq_one_letter_code
_entity_poly.pdbx_strand_id
1 'polypeptide(L)' 'MRVLLRPVLVPELGLVVLKPGRESIQIFHNPRVLVEPEPKSMRNLPSGVVPAVRQPLAEDKTLLPFF' A
#
# COMPACT_ATOMS: atom_id res chain seq x y z
N MET A 1 0.21 -0.06 10.44
CA MET A 1 -0.31 0.39 9.14
C MET A 1 0.60 -0.13 8.05
N ARG A 2 0.06 -0.64 6.93
CA ARG A 2 0.84 -1.03 5.74
C ARG A 2 0.44 -0.12 4.60
N VAL A 3 1.37 0.16 3.69
CA VAL A 3 1.16 1.12 2.60
C VAL A 3 1.84 0.59 1.35
N LEU A 4 1.14 0.64 0.21
CA LEU A 4 1.71 0.40 -1.11
C LEU A 4 2.01 1.75 -1.75
N LEU A 5 3.24 1.94 -2.20
CA LEU A 5 3.65 3.16 -2.91
C LEU A 5 4.41 2.75 -4.15
N ARG A 6 4.24 3.53 -5.22
CA ARG A 6 5.14 3.46 -6.37
C ARG A 6 6.45 4.16 -6.02
N PRO A 7 7.58 3.45 -6.03
CA PRO A 7 8.88 4.09 -5.83
C PRO A 7 9.30 4.87 -7.07
N VAL A 8 9.93 6.03 -6.86
CA VAL A 8 10.68 6.74 -7.89
C VAL A 8 12.15 6.49 -7.63
N LEU A 9 12.83 5.88 -8.60
CA LEU A 9 14.27 5.65 -8.52
C LEU A 9 15.01 6.92 -8.93
N VAL A 10 16.05 7.27 -8.16
CA VAL A 10 17.02 8.32 -8.51
C VAL A 10 18.40 7.66 -8.53
N PRO A 11 18.73 6.91 -9.60
CA PRO A 11 19.91 6.05 -9.65
C PRO A 11 21.22 6.79 -9.42
N GLU A 12 21.32 8.03 -9.92
CA GLU A 12 22.51 8.88 -9.85
C GLU A 12 22.91 9.20 -8.40
N LEU A 13 21.94 9.16 -7.47
CA LEU A 13 22.14 9.41 -6.06
C LEU A 13 22.05 8.14 -5.20
N GLY A 14 21.75 6.99 -5.83
CA GLY A 14 21.47 5.74 -5.10
C GLY A 14 20.24 5.86 -4.19
N LEU A 15 19.27 6.71 -4.52
CA LEU A 15 18.10 7.00 -3.69
C LEU A 15 16.82 6.39 -4.26
N VAL A 16 15.90 6.06 -3.35
CA VAL A 16 14.51 5.75 -3.67
C VAL A 16 13.62 6.78 -3.00
N VAL A 17 12.83 7.49 -3.78
CA VAL A 17 11.88 8.49 -3.30
C VAL A 17 10.49 7.87 -3.24
N LEU A 18 9.87 7.97 -2.06
CA LEU A 18 8.48 7.57 -1.83
C LEU A 18 7.64 8.83 -1.64
N LYS A 19 6.48 8.89 -2.30
CA LYS A 19 5.52 9.99 -2.15
C LYS A 19 4.27 9.52 -1.41
N PRO A 20 4.30 9.49 -0.07
CA PRO A 20 3.10 9.20 0.73
C PRO A 20 2.06 10.33 0.62
N GLY A 21 0.79 9.95 0.59
CA GLY A 21 -0.33 10.88 0.82
C GLY A 21 -0.55 11.16 2.30
N ARG A 22 -1.51 12.05 2.59
CA ARG A 22 -1.83 12.55 3.94
C ARG A 22 -2.10 11.44 4.96
N GLU A 23 -2.78 10.38 4.56
CA GLU A 23 -3.10 9.25 5.45
C GLU A 23 -1.91 8.31 5.68
N SER A 24 -0.99 8.24 4.72
CA SER A 24 0.16 7.34 4.77
C SER A 24 1.43 7.96 5.38
N ILE A 25 1.54 9.29 5.45
CA ILE A 25 2.78 9.98 5.89
C ILE A 25 3.20 9.57 7.31
N GLN A 26 2.23 9.25 8.17
CA GLN A 26 2.46 8.87 9.56
C GLN A 26 3.33 7.60 9.70
N ILE A 27 3.35 6.71 8.70
CA ILE A 27 4.21 5.51 8.75
C ILE A 27 5.70 5.88 8.81
N PHE A 28 6.08 7.02 8.21
CA PHE A 28 7.46 7.51 8.14
C PHE A 28 7.85 8.37 9.35
N HIS A 29 6.94 8.63 10.30
CA HIS A 29 7.33 9.17 11.61
C HIS A 29 8.02 8.12 12.49
N ASN A 30 7.85 6.83 12.17
CA ASN A 30 8.60 5.76 12.82
C ASN A 30 10.08 5.82 12.40
N PRO A 31 11.02 5.55 13.32
CA PRO A 31 12.44 5.67 13.04
C PRO A 31 12.94 4.72 11.95
N ARG A 32 12.22 3.62 11.69
CA ARG A 32 12.54 2.65 10.64
C ARG A 32 11.26 2.12 10.01
N VAL A 33 11.32 1.84 8.71
CA VAL A 33 10.25 1.23 7.92
C VAL A 33 10.80 0.00 7.21
N LEU A 34 10.06 -1.10 7.23
CA LEU A 34 10.36 -2.29 6.43
C LEU A 34 9.84 -2.08 5.00
N VAL A 35 10.70 -2.32 4.01
CA VAL A 35 10.37 -2.26 2.59
C VAL A 35 10.46 -3.65 2.00
N GLU A 36 9.40 -4.10 1.34
CA GLU A 36 9.30 -5.41 0.70
C GLU A 36 8.80 -5.26 -0.75
N PRO A 37 9.17 -6.16 -1.66
CA PRO A 37 8.54 -6.24 -2.98
C PRO A 37 7.03 -6.43 -2.86
N GLU A 38 6.28 -5.90 -3.83
CA GLU A 38 4.83 -6.04 -3.84
C GLU A 38 4.39 -7.53 -3.89
N PRO A 39 3.56 -7.98 -2.94
CA PRO A 39 3.01 -9.33 -2.96
C PRO A 39 2.10 -9.55 -4.16
N LYS A 40 2.11 -10.76 -4.74
CA LYS A 40 1.25 -11.11 -5.90
C LYS A 40 -0.25 -10.84 -5.65
N SER A 41 -0.73 -11.07 -4.42
CA SER A 41 -2.12 -10.83 -4.02
C SER A 41 -2.53 -9.36 -3.97
N MET A 42 -1.57 -8.44 -4.09
CA MET A 42 -1.77 -7.01 -3.98
C MET A 42 -1.56 -6.24 -5.29
N ARG A 43 -1.16 -6.91 -6.39
CA ARG A 43 -0.89 -6.27 -7.69
C ARG A 43 -2.03 -5.44 -8.28
N ASN A 44 -3.27 -5.78 -7.91
CA ASN A 44 -4.46 -5.09 -8.39
C ASN A 44 -4.88 -3.92 -7.49
N LEU A 45 -4.18 -3.69 -6.37
CA LEU A 45 -4.50 -2.61 -5.45
C LEU A 45 -3.82 -1.31 -5.91
N PRO A 46 -4.49 -0.16 -5.74
CA PRO A 46 -3.84 1.13 -5.97
C PRO A 46 -2.80 1.41 -4.88
N SER A 47 -1.93 2.40 -5.13
CA SER A 47 -1.10 2.97 -4.06
C SER A 47 -1.97 3.60 -2.98
N GLY A 48 -1.58 3.42 -1.73
CA GLY A 48 -2.34 3.89 -0.57
C GLY A 48 -2.18 2.99 0.65
N VAL A 49 -2.98 3.27 1.67
CA VAL A 49 -3.05 2.45 2.88
C VAL A 49 -3.66 1.09 2.54
N VAL A 50 -3.00 0.02 2.98
CA VAL A 50 -3.50 -1.35 2.89
C VAL A 50 -4.18 -1.69 4.22
N PRO A 51 -5.49 -2.02 4.21
CA PRO A 51 -6.22 -2.43 5.40
C PRO A 51 -5.54 -3.61 6.10
N ALA A 52 -5.53 -3.62 7.43
CA ALA A 52 -4.98 -4.73 8.21
C ALA A 52 -5.80 -6.02 8.04
N VAL A 53 -7.10 -5.87 7.79
CA VAL A 53 -8.04 -6.95 7.49
C VAL A 53 -8.67 -6.64 6.14
N ARG A 54 -8.50 -7.55 5.18
CA ARG A 54 -9.37 -7.60 4.01
C ARG A 54 -10.56 -8.44 4.41
N GLN A 55 -11.79 -7.98 4.19
CA GLN A 55 -12.99 -8.79 4.38
C GLN A 55 -13.41 -9.29 2.99
N PRO A 56 -13.07 -10.54 2.62
CA PRO A 56 -13.31 -11.04 1.27
C PRO A 56 -14.78 -11.00 0.88
N LEU A 57 -15.70 -11.23 1.83
CA LEU A 57 -17.13 -11.16 1.60
C LEU A 57 -17.62 -9.73 1.29
N ALA A 58 -17.05 -8.68 1.90
CA ALA A 58 -17.44 -7.31 1.55
C ALA A 58 -16.87 -6.87 0.20
N GLU A 59 -15.78 -7.48 -0.24
CA GLU A 59 -15.17 -7.22 -1.55
C GLU A 59 -15.79 -8.08 -2.67
N ASP A 60 -16.63 -9.06 -2.32
CA ASP A 60 -17.28 -9.97 -3.26
C ASP A 60 -18.51 -9.33 -3.92
N LYS A 61 -18.32 -8.88 -5.16
CA LYS A 61 -19.39 -8.28 -5.96
C LYS A 61 -20.56 -9.23 -6.23
N THR A 62 -20.35 -10.56 -6.15
CA THR A 62 -21.44 -11.53 -6.32
C THR A 62 -22.43 -11.51 -5.16
N LEU A 63 -22.05 -10.92 -4.01
CA LEU A 63 -22.89 -10.80 -2.84
C LEU A 63 -23.80 -9.56 -2.86
N LEU A 64 -23.62 -8.64 -3.83
CA LEU A 64 -24.47 -7.45 -3.98
C LEU A 64 -25.98 -7.73 -4.02
N PRO A 65 -26.50 -8.83 -4.60
CA PRO A 65 -27.94 -9.11 -4.59
C PRO A 65 -28.52 -9.50 -3.22
N PHE A 66 -27.68 -9.80 -2.22
CA PHE A 66 -28.10 -10.25 -0.89
C PHE A 66 -28.08 -9.13 0.17
N PHE A 67 -27.59 -7.93 -0.18
CA PHE A 67 -27.54 -6.73 0.64
C PHE A 67 -28.40 -5.61 0.04
#